data_AF-A0A6J2WH39-F1
#
_entry.id   AF-A0A6J2WH39-F1
#
_cell.length_a   1.000
_cell.length_b   1.000
_cell.length_c   1.000
_cell.angle_alpha   90.00
_cell.angle_beta   90.00
_cell.angle_gamma   90.00
#
_symmetry.space_group_name_H-M   'P 1'
#
loop_
_entity.id
_entity.type
_entity.pdbx_description
1 polymer ?
#
loop_
_entity_poly.entity_id
_entity_poly.type
_entity_poly.pdbx_seq_one_letter_code
_entity_poly.pdbx_strand_id
1 'polypeptide(L)'
;MMMDMYESPDAVRTTDTGTQRDYTSTRRNPATQHTERNQLQTRYDNVSIERDQLQTRYNNLGIERDQLQTRYNNLGIERNQLQSIFNNLTREKDQLQISYSNLTDEKEEIQTSFNKLTRERDQLQISYNSLTAERDQLLKKRQECQKGWRYFSHSVYYISTEKKSWSESRQDCIKRGADLVIINSKEEQKFVAELRKTSYSHVWTGLTYSESERRWKWVDGTTLSTGYWYGGQPNLPMAIKRIPQKTQLKDDSCGKTCRDVKRLQY
;
A
#
# COMPACT_ATOMS: atom_id res chain seq x y z
N MET A 1 50.53 -38.87 56.81
CA MET A 1 50.07 -40.16 57.38
C MET A 1 50.72 -41.25 56.55
N MET A 2 51.37 -42.18 57.25
CA MET A 2 52.22 -43.30 56.79
C MET A 2 53.59 -42.95 56.20
N MET A 3 54.69 -43.62 56.56
CA MET A 3 55.07 -44.42 57.73
C MET A 3 56.59 -44.64 57.57
N ASP A 4 57.35 -44.47 58.64
CA ASP A 4 58.78 -44.79 58.71
C ASP A 4 59.06 -46.25 58.32
N MET A 5 60.22 -46.52 57.74
CA MET A 5 61.01 -47.71 58.11
C MET A 5 62.51 -47.42 58.01
N TYR A 6 63.08 -47.30 59.21
CA TYR A 6 64.46 -47.56 59.55
C TYR A 6 64.85 -48.99 59.16
N GLU A 7 66.04 -49.19 58.59
CA GLU A 7 66.85 -50.38 58.88
C GLU A 7 68.34 -50.07 58.66
N SER A 8 69.13 -50.47 59.65
CA SER A 8 70.58 -50.25 59.83
C SER A 8 71.31 -51.58 59.61
N PRO A 9 72.66 -51.67 59.70
CA PRO A 9 73.49 -52.42 58.76
C PRO A 9 73.98 -53.77 59.32
N ASP A 10 74.56 -54.63 58.47
CA ASP A 10 75.65 -55.55 58.81
C ASP A 10 76.23 -56.14 57.50
N ALA A 11 77.48 -55.85 57.14
CA ALA A 11 78.71 -56.51 57.61
C ALA A 11 78.86 -57.96 57.12
N VAL A 12 79.45 -58.12 55.93
CA VAL A 12 80.09 -59.39 55.53
C VAL A 12 81.61 -59.19 55.61
N ARG A 13 82.18 -59.92 56.57
CA ARG A 13 83.60 -60.07 56.84
C ARG A 13 84.17 -61.17 55.93
N THR A 14 85.01 -60.80 54.98
CA THR A 14 85.93 -61.74 54.32
C THR A 14 87.35 -61.43 54.77
N THR A 15 87.97 -62.44 55.36
CA THR A 15 89.38 -62.51 55.75
C THR A 15 90.29 -62.28 54.57
N ASP A 16 91.24 -61.33 54.68
CA ASP A 16 92.41 -61.33 53.81
C ASP A 16 93.69 -61.23 54.65
N THR A 17 94.57 -62.16 54.33
CA THR A 17 95.83 -62.48 54.97
C THR A 17 96.89 -61.44 54.66
N GLY A 18 97.71 -61.12 55.66
CA GLY A 18 98.81 -60.17 55.53
C GLY A 18 99.73 -60.50 54.35
N THR A 19 99.85 -59.55 53.43
CA THR A 19 100.97 -59.47 52.50
C THR A 19 101.50 -58.04 52.54
N GLN A 20 102.66 -57.87 53.16
CA GLN A 20 103.44 -56.64 53.14
C GLN A 20 103.80 -56.34 51.68
N ARG A 21 103.14 -55.35 51.05
CA ARG A 21 103.55 -54.86 49.74
C ARG A 21 104.51 -53.69 49.92
N ASP A 22 105.65 -53.91 49.28
CA ASP A 22 106.81 -53.05 49.13
C ASP A 22 106.44 -51.69 48.53
N TYR A 23 106.72 -50.60 49.25
CA TYR A 23 106.56 -49.24 48.74
C TYR A 23 107.82 -48.86 47.93
N THR A 24 107.84 -49.20 46.65
CA THR A 24 108.81 -48.58 45.73
C THR A 24 108.32 -47.19 45.35
N SER A 25 108.79 -46.18 46.09
CA SER A 25 108.60 -44.77 45.75
C SER A 25 109.48 -44.41 44.55
N THR A 26 108.92 -44.43 43.34
CA THR A 26 109.55 -43.76 42.20
C THR A 26 109.55 -42.25 42.45
N ARG A 27 110.69 -41.71 42.89
CA ARG A 27 110.89 -40.27 43.12
C ARG A 27 110.80 -39.54 41.77
N ARG A 28 109.64 -38.96 41.44
CA ARG A 28 109.46 -38.12 40.24
C ARG A 28 110.34 -36.86 40.33
N ASN A 29 110.86 -36.41 39.19
CA ASN A 29 111.71 -35.22 39.10
C ASN A 29 110.92 -33.95 39.52
N PRO A 30 111.41 -33.11 40.46
CA PRO A 30 110.69 -31.92 40.94
C PRO A 30 110.26 -30.94 39.83
N ALA A 31 111.07 -30.83 38.76
CA ALA A 31 110.76 -29.97 37.62
C ALA A 31 109.52 -30.45 36.81
N THR A 32 109.36 -31.77 36.64
CA THR A 32 108.18 -32.33 35.97
C THR A 32 106.93 -32.23 36.84
N GLN A 33 107.07 -32.37 38.15
CA GLN A 33 105.97 -32.24 39.10
C GLN A 33 105.45 -30.79 39.21
N HIS A 34 106.34 -29.80 39.14
CA HIS A 34 105.97 -28.40 39.06
C HIS A 34 105.25 -28.05 37.74
N THR A 35 105.67 -28.66 36.64
CA THR A 35 105.04 -28.48 35.31
C THR A 35 103.63 -29.06 35.26
N GLU A 36 103.42 -30.29 35.79
CA GLU A 36 102.10 -30.91 35.91
C GLU A 36 101.14 -30.06 36.78
N ARG A 37 101.65 -29.49 37.89
CA ARG A 37 100.88 -28.62 38.77
C ARG A 37 100.45 -27.33 38.07
N ASN A 38 101.34 -26.70 37.30
CA ASN A 38 101.01 -25.48 36.55
C ASN A 38 99.99 -25.75 35.43
N GLN A 39 100.08 -26.92 34.77
CA GLN A 39 99.08 -27.35 33.78
C GLN A 39 97.71 -27.62 34.39
N LEU A 40 97.65 -28.26 35.57
CA LEU A 40 96.41 -28.48 36.31
C LEU A 40 95.79 -27.16 36.78
N GLN A 41 96.61 -26.22 37.26
CA GLN A 41 96.14 -24.89 37.66
C GLN A 41 95.52 -24.15 36.47
N THR A 42 96.18 -24.15 35.32
CA THR A 42 95.64 -23.52 34.09
C THR A 42 94.31 -24.14 33.68
N ARG A 43 94.17 -25.47 33.76
CA ARG A 43 92.89 -26.15 33.48
C ARG A 43 91.80 -25.78 34.48
N TYR A 44 92.14 -25.68 35.76
CA TYR A 44 91.21 -25.26 36.80
C TYR A 44 90.71 -23.84 36.56
N ASP A 45 91.61 -22.92 36.25
CA ASP A 45 91.27 -21.52 35.97
C ASP A 45 90.37 -21.42 34.72
N ASN A 46 90.67 -22.18 33.66
CA ASN A 46 89.84 -22.24 32.46
C ASN A 46 88.42 -22.77 32.74
N VAL A 47 88.29 -23.85 33.50
CA VAL A 47 86.97 -24.40 33.88
C VAL A 47 86.21 -23.43 34.78
N SER A 48 86.89 -22.69 35.66
CA SER A 48 86.24 -21.64 36.46
C SER A 48 85.69 -20.53 35.58
N ILE A 49 86.43 -20.10 34.55
CA ILE A 49 85.96 -19.09 33.59
C ILE A 49 84.74 -19.60 32.82
N GLU A 50 84.78 -20.85 32.32
CA GLU A 50 83.64 -21.45 31.62
C GLU A 50 82.39 -21.55 32.51
N ARG A 51 82.57 -21.92 33.79
CA ARG A 51 81.47 -21.94 34.78
C ARG A 51 80.86 -20.55 34.94
N ASP A 52 81.68 -19.51 35.08
CA ASP A 52 81.19 -18.14 35.31
C ASP A 52 80.50 -17.58 34.05
N GLN A 53 80.98 -17.95 32.86
CA GLN A 53 80.31 -17.66 31.58
C GLN A 53 78.95 -18.37 31.47
N LEU A 54 78.87 -19.65 31.84
CA LEU A 54 77.61 -20.41 31.87
C LEU A 54 76.62 -19.83 32.87
N GLN A 55 77.09 -19.43 34.05
CA GLN A 55 76.26 -18.77 35.06
C GLN A 55 75.66 -17.47 34.53
N THR A 56 76.46 -16.67 33.82
CA THR A 56 75.99 -15.43 33.19
C THR A 56 74.90 -15.72 32.14
N ARG A 57 75.09 -16.73 31.28
CA ARG A 57 74.09 -17.15 30.30
C ARG A 57 72.80 -17.65 30.96
N TYR A 58 72.92 -18.44 32.03
CA TYR A 58 71.79 -18.94 32.78
C TYR A 58 70.96 -17.80 33.38
N ASN A 59 71.63 -16.81 33.98
CA ASN A 59 70.96 -15.63 34.54
C ASN A 59 70.26 -14.83 33.43
N ASN A 60 70.90 -14.64 32.28
CA ASN A 60 70.29 -13.94 31.13
C ASN A 60 69.05 -14.67 30.59
N LEU A 61 69.10 -16.00 30.46
CA LEU A 61 67.93 -16.79 30.07
C LEU A 61 66.78 -16.68 31.07
N GLY A 62 67.08 -16.58 32.37
CA GLY A 62 66.09 -16.30 33.41
C GLY A 62 65.38 -14.97 33.18
N ILE A 63 66.13 -13.92 32.85
CA ILE A 63 65.58 -12.59 32.53
C ILE A 63 64.69 -12.67 31.28
N GLU A 64 65.15 -13.31 30.20
CA GLU A 64 64.36 -13.46 28.96
C GLU A 64 63.06 -14.24 29.21
N ARG A 65 63.11 -15.29 30.01
CA ARG A 65 61.92 -16.06 30.39
C ARG A 65 60.91 -15.19 31.13
N ASP A 66 61.37 -14.39 32.09
CA ASP A 66 60.48 -13.54 32.90
C ASP A 66 59.87 -12.40 32.05
N GLN A 67 60.63 -11.87 31.08
CA GLN A 67 60.13 -10.94 30.07
C GLN A 67 59.07 -11.57 29.17
N LEU A 68 59.30 -12.79 28.69
CA LEU A 68 58.33 -13.54 27.88
C LEU A 68 57.06 -13.84 28.67
N GLN A 69 57.18 -14.22 29.93
CA GLN A 69 56.03 -14.45 30.82
C GLN A 69 55.20 -13.17 30.98
N THR A 70 55.84 -12.02 31.14
CA THR A 70 55.16 -10.72 31.24
C THR A 70 54.39 -10.41 29.95
N ARG A 71 55.02 -10.61 28.78
CA ARG A 71 54.36 -10.42 27.48
C ARG A 71 53.17 -11.36 27.29
N TYR A 72 53.33 -12.62 27.66
CA TYR A 72 52.26 -13.62 27.59
C TYR A 72 51.05 -13.23 28.44
N ASN A 73 51.30 -12.78 29.68
CA ASN A 73 50.25 -12.31 30.58
C ASN A 73 49.53 -11.09 30.00
N ASN A 74 50.26 -10.12 29.44
CA ASN A 74 49.68 -8.92 28.82
C ASN A 74 48.80 -9.28 27.61
N LEU A 75 49.25 -10.18 26.74
CA LEU A 75 48.45 -10.69 25.62
C LEU A 75 47.16 -11.37 26.09
N GLY A 76 47.21 -12.08 27.22
CA GLY A 76 46.02 -12.66 27.85
C GLY A 76 44.99 -11.60 28.26
N ILE A 77 45.46 -10.46 28.79
CA ILE A 77 44.61 -9.32 29.16
C ILE A 77 43.99 -8.68 27.92
N GLU A 78 44.79 -8.38 26.91
CA GLU A 78 44.32 -7.78 25.64
C GLU A 78 43.28 -8.67 24.96
N ARG A 79 43.52 -9.99 24.92
CA ARG A 79 42.56 -10.96 24.40
C ARG A 79 41.21 -10.91 25.13
N ASN A 80 41.24 -10.83 26.47
CA ASN A 80 40.01 -10.77 27.26
C ASN A 80 39.26 -9.45 27.04
N GLN A 81 39.98 -8.34 26.87
CA GLN A 81 39.38 -7.04 26.52
C GLN A 81 38.71 -7.09 25.15
N LEU A 82 39.41 -7.62 24.13
CA LEU A 82 38.85 -7.80 22.79
C LEU A 82 37.61 -8.70 22.80
N GLN A 83 37.63 -9.78 23.58
CA GLN A 83 36.46 -10.65 23.72
C GLN A 83 35.26 -9.90 24.32
N SER A 84 35.49 -9.04 25.31
CA SER A 84 34.42 -8.22 25.90
C SER A 84 33.83 -7.24 24.88
N ILE A 85 34.68 -6.58 24.09
CA ILE A 85 34.25 -5.67 23.02
C ILE A 85 33.43 -6.42 21.97
N PHE A 86 33.91 -7.59 21.52
CA PHE A 86 33.21 -8.41 20.54
C PHE A 86 31.82 -8.84 21.01
N ASN A 87 31.71 -9.25 22.27
CA ASN A 87 30.42 -9.63 22.86
C ASN A 87 29.45 -8.45 22.92
N ASN A 88 29.94 -7.24 23.22
CA ASN A 88 29.12 -6.04 23.22
C ASN A 88 28.66 -5.65 21.82
N LEU A 89 29.55 -5.66 20.83
CA LEU A 89 29.19 -5.40 19.42
C LEU A 89 28.16 -6.40 18.90
N THR A 90 28.26 -7.66 19.32
CA THR A 90 27.30 -8.70 18.94
C THR A 90 25.90 -8.36 19.46
N ARG A 91 25.79 -7.92 20.72
CA ARG A 91 24.51 -7.48 21.30
C ARG A 91 23.94 -6.25 20.61
N GLU A 92 24.78 -5.25 20.30
CA GLU A 92 24.35 -4.05 19.57
C GLU A 92 23.84 -4.40 18.17
N LYS A 93 24.53 -5.32 17.48
CA LYS A 93 24.09 -5.83 16.18
C LYS A 93 22.72 -6.52 16.28
N ASP A 94 22.53 -7.38 17.27
CA ASP A 94 21.26 -8.09 17.46
C ASP A 94 20.12 -7.11 17.78
N GLN A 95 20.38 -6.09 18.61
CA GLN A 95 19.42 -5.02 18.90
C GLN A 95 19.06 -4.22 17.65
N LEU A 96 20.04 -3.84 16.85
CA LEU A 96 19.81 -3.13 15.58
C LEU A 96 18.99 -3.98 14.61
N GLN A 97 19.24 -5.28 14.57
CA GLN A 97 18.49 -6.20 13.71
C GLN A 97 17.02 -6.30 14.12
N ILE A 98 16.73 -6.35 15.42
CA ILE A 98 15.35 -6.31 15.93
C ILE A 98 14.69 -4.97 15.57
N SER A 99 15.38 -3.85 15.79
CA SER A 99 14.85 -2.53 15.46
C SER A 99 14.55 -2.40 13.96
N TYR A 100 15.40 -2.94 13.10
CA TYR A 100 15.19 -2.94 11.66
C TYR A 100 13.96 -3.76 11.23
N SER A 101 13.75 -4.93 11.87
CA SER A 101 12.55 -5.75 11.63
C SER A 101 11.28 -4.99 11.99
N ASN A 102 11.24 -4.40 13.19
CA ASN A 102 10.06 -3.64 13.65
C ASN A 102 9.75 -2.45 12.72
N LEU A 103 10.78 -1.72 12.27
CA LEU A 103 10.58 -0.63 11.31
C LEU A 103 10.04 -1.11 9.96
N THR A 104 10.41 -2.34 9.56
CA THR A 104 9.90 -2.95 8.33
C THR A 104 8.40 -3.26 8.49
N ASP A 105 8.00 -3.82 9.62
CA ASP A 105 6.60 -4.12 9.92
C ASP A 105 5.75 -2.84 9.98
N GLU A 106 6.21 -1.80 10.69
CA GLU A 106 5.54 -0.49 10.76
C GLU A 106 5.37 0.13 9.36
N LYS A 107 6.38 0.00 8.50
CA LYS A 107 6.31 0.50 7.12
C LYS A 107 5.23 -0.24 6.32
N GLU A 108 5.09 -1.55 6.49
CA GLU A 108 4.06 -2.35 5.81
C GLU A 108 2.65 -2.00 6.29
N GLU A 109 2.48 -1.75 7.59
CA GLU A 109 1.22 -1.26 8.15
C GLU A 109 0.83 0.11 7.57
N ILE A 110 1.79 1.05 7.55
CA ILE A 110 1.58 2.38 6.96
C ILE A 110 1.22 2.25 5.49
N GLN A 111 1.92 1.41 4.73
CA GLN A 111 1.65 1.19 3.31
C GLN A 111 0.22 0.65 3.10
N THR A 112 -0.22 -0.26 3.96
CA THR A 112 -1.58 -0.81 3.92
C THR A 112 -2.62 0.28 4.17
N SER A 113 -2.41 1.12 5.18
CA SER A 113 -3.30 2.25 5.50
C SER A 113 -3.38 3.26 4.35
N PHE A 114 -2.25 3.56 3.71
CA PHE A 114 -2.17 4.48 2.57
C PHE A 114 -2.96 3.95 1.36
N ASN A 115 -2.82 2.66 1.06
CA ASN A 115 -3.56 2.02 -0.01
C ASN A 115 -5.08 2.06 0.24
N LYS A 116 -5.52 1.90 1.49
CA LYS A 116 -6.93 2.03 1.87
C LYS A 116 -7.45 3.46 1.65
N LEU A 117 -6.75 4.47 2.17
CA LEU A 117 -7.13 5.88 1.99
C LEU A 117 -7.17 6.29 0.52
N THR A 118 -6.27 5.76 -0.31
CA THR A 118 -6.27 5.99 -1.76
C THR A 118 -7.57 5.50 -2.40
N ARG A 119 -8.04 4.31 -2.02
CA ARG A 119 -9.32 3.77 -2.53
C ARG A 119 -10.52 4.61 -2.07
N GLU A 120 -10.54 5.02 -0.81
CA GLU A 120 -11.62 5.88 -0.28
C GLU A 120 -11.67 7.23 -0.99
N ARG A 121 -10.49 7.85 -1.24
CA ARG A 121 -10.38 9.08 -2.02
C ARG A 121 -10.94 8.89 -3.43
N ASP A 122 -10.56 7.80 -4.12
CA ASP A 122 -11.00 7.55 -5.49
C ASP A 122 -12.52 7.31 -5.56
N GLN A 123 -13.09 6.60 -4.58
CA GLN A 123 -14.53 6.42 -4.44
C GLN A 123 -15.25 7.76 -4.20
N LEU A 124 -14.72 8.61 -3.33
CA LEU A 124 -15.27 9.95 -3.08
C LEU A 124 -15.19 10.82 -4.33
N GLN A 125 -14.11 10.73 -5.10
CA GLN A 125 -13.96 11.46 -6.35
C GLN A 125 -15.03 11.06 -7.38
N ILE A 126 -15.34 9.77 -7.49
CA ILE A 126 -16.41 9.28 -8.36
C ILE A 126 -17.76 9.83 -7.90
N SER A 127 -18.06 9.75 -6.61
CA SER A 127 -19.30 10.29 -6.03
C SER A 127 -19.44 11.80 -6.28
N TYR A 128 -18.36 12.56 -6.08
CA TYR A 128 -18.32 14.00 -6.34
C TYR A 128 -18.63 14.34 -7.81
N ASN A 129 -18.02 13.61 -8.75
CA ASN A 129 -18.26 13.83 -10.18
C ASN A 129 -19.72 13.53 -10.56
N SER A 130 -20.31 12.47 -10.01
CA SER A 130 -21.74 12.14 -10.22
C SER A 130 -22.66 13.24 -9.69
N LEU A 131 -22.43 13.69 -8.45
CA LEU A 131 -23.24 14.73 -7.83
C LEU A 131 -23.11 16.08 -8.56
N THR A 132 -21.92 16.37 -9.11
CA THR A 132 -21.69 17.55 -9.94
C THR A 132 -22.52 17.49 -11.22
N ALA A 133 -22.55 16.33 -11.90
CA ALA A 133 -23.39 16.15 -13.08
C ALA A 133 -24.89 16.29 -12.76
N GLU A 134 -25.36 15.73 -11.65
CA GLU A 134 -26.74 15.88 -11.19
C GLU A 134 -27.09 17.35 -10.89
N ARG A 135 -26.18 18.06 -10.20
CA ARG A 135 -26.33 19.49 -9.93
C ARG A 135 -26.50 20.28 -11.23
N ASP A 136 -25.65 20.03 -12.22
CA ASP A 136 -25.68 20.75 -13.49
C ASP A 136 -26.99 20.48 -14.26
N GLN A 137 -27.48 19.25 -14.23
CA GLN A 137 -28.79 18.90 -14.79
C GLN A 137 -29.93 19.63 -14.07
N LEU A 138 -29.90 19.69 -12.74
CA LEU A 138 -30.92 20.40 -11.96
C LEU A 138 -30.86 21.92 -12.19
N LEU A 139 -29.67 22.50 -12.34
CA LEU A 139 -29.51 23.91 -12.69
C LEU A 139 -30.10 24.21 -14.06
N LYS A 140 -29.88 23.34 -15.06
CA LYS A 140 -30.51 23.46 -16.38
C LYS A 140 -32.04 23.40 -16.28
N LYS A 141 -32.59 22.40 -15.58
CA LYS A 141 -34.04 22.28 -15.34
C LYS A 141 -34.60 23.51 -14.63
N ARG A 142 -33.92 24.05 -13.62
CA ARG A 142 -34.30 25.28 -12.92
C ARG A 142 -34.36 26.47 -13.89
N GLN A 143 -33.35 26.63 -14.74
CA GLN A 143 -33.28 27.72 -15.71
C GLN A 143 -34.43 27.64 -16.73
N GLU A 144 -34.76 26.44 -17.21
CA GLU A 144 -35.89 26.22 -18.13
C GLU A 144 -37.23 26.54 -17.46
N CYS A 145 -37.43 26.11 -16.21
CA CYS A 145 -38.62 26.46 -15.43
C CYS A 145 -38.75 27.98 -15.19
N GLN A 146 -37.64 28.69 -14.96
CA GLN A 146 -37.64 30.16 -14.85
C GLN A 146 -38.10 30.87 -16.13
N LYS A 147 -37.87 30.25 -17.31
CA LYS A 147 -38.35 30.73 -18.62
C LYS A 147 -39.82 30.38 -18.89
N GLY A 148 -40.56 29.89 -17.89
CA GLY A 148 -41.97 29.55 -18.00
C GLY A 148 -42.26 28.11 -18.42
N TRP A 149 -41.25 27.26 -18.58
CA TRP A 149 -41.46 25.83 -18.81
C TRP A 149 -41.91 25.13 -17.50
N ARG A 150 -42.47 23.93 -17.64
CA ARG A 150 -43.01 23.12 -16.54
C ARG A 150 -42.50 21.71 -16.65
N TYR A 151 -41.92 21.19 -15.57
CA TYR A 151 -41.39 19.84 -15.53
C TYR A 151 -42.49 18.84 -15.14
N PHE A 152 -42.56 17.73 -15.87
CA PHE A 152 -43.40 16.59 -15.50
C PHE A 152 -42.76 15.28 -15.92
N SER A 153 -42.66 14.35 -14.97
CA SER A 153 -42.00 13.06 -15.12
C SER A 153 -40.54 13.20 -15.58
N HIS A 154 -40.25 13.05 -16.88
CA HIS A 154 -38.91 13.12 -17.47
C HIS A 154 -38.84 14.10 -18.64
N SER A 155 -39.81 15.02 -18.74
CA SER A 155 -39.88 15.96 -19.85
C SER A 155 -40.28 17.36 -19.37
N VAL A 156 -39.96 18.34 -20.21
CA VAL A 156 -40.21 19.76 -19.93
C VAL A 156 -41.17 20.30 -20.97
N TYR A 157 -42.22 20.94 -20.48
CA TYR A 157 -43.39 21.34 -21.24
C TYR A 157 -43.57 22.85 -21.22
N TYR A 158 -44.11 23.40 -22.29
CA TYR A 158 -44.44 24.82 -22.37
C TYR A 158 -45.76 25.03 -23.07
N ILE A 159 -46.62 25.84 -22.44
CA ILE A 159 -47.84 26.31 -23.07
C ILE A 159 -47.56 27.66 -23.74
N SER A 160 -47.81 27.77 -25.04
CA SER A 160 -47.60 29.02 -25.75
C SER A 160 -48.53 30.12 -25.25
N THR A 161 -48.03 31.35 -25.24
CA THR A 161 -48.84 32.54 -24.91
C THR A 161 -49.68 32.99 -26.10
N GLU A 162 -49.14 32.86 -27.31
CA GLU A 162 -49.75 33.21 -28.59
C GLU A 162 -50.65 32.10 -29.14
N LYS A 163 -51.65 32.50 -29.94
CA LYS A 163 -52.52 31.55 -30.67
C LYS A 163 -52.06 31.46 -32.13
N LYS A 164 -51.77 30.26 -32.61
CA LYS A 164 -51.31 29.97 -33.98
C LYS A 164 -52.14 28.84 -34.62
N SER A 165 -52.08 28.70 -35.94
CA SER A 165 -52.60 27.48 -36.57
C SER A 165 -51.76 26.26 -36.16
N TRP A 166 -52.30 25.05 -36.28
CA TRP A 166 -51.57 23.84 -35.87
C TRP A 166 -50.20 23.73 -36.56
N SER A 167 -50.14 24.04 -37.86
CA SER A 167 -48.90 23.99 -38.65
C SER A 167 -47.87 25.02 -38.17
N GLU A 168 -48.29 26.26 -37.94
CA GLU A 168 -47.43 27.33 -37.41
C GLU A 168 -46.96 27.04 -35.98
N SER A 169 -47.83 26.50 -35.12
CA SER A 169 -47.47 26.06 -33.78
C SER A 169 -46.39 24.98 -33.83
N ARG A 170 -46.52 23.97 -34.69
CA ARG A 170 -45.50 22.94 -34.85
C ARG A 170 -44.15 23.51 -35.32
N GLN A 171 -44.18 24.42 -36.30
CA GLN A 171 -42.96 25.10 -36.75
C GLN A 171 -42.31 25.94 -35.63
N ASP A 172 -43.10 26.63 -34.81
CA ASP A 172 -42.61 27.36 -33.63
C ASP A 172 -42.00 26.42 -32.58
N CYS A 173 -42.58 25.23 -32.37
CA CYS A 173 -41.98 24.20 -31.52
C CYS A 173 -40.59 23.79 -32.04
N ILE A 174 -40.51 23.42 -33.31
CA ILE A 174 -39.27 22.92 -33.94
C ILE A 174 -38.17 23.98 -33.88
N LYS A 175 -38.49 25.25 -34.17
CA LYS A 175 -37.54 26.37 -34.05
C LYS A 175 -36.99 26.56 -32.63
N ARG A 176 -37.69 26.07 -31.61
CA ARG A 176 -37.30 26.13 -30.20
C ARG A 176 -36.67 24.82 -29.70
N GLY A 177 -36.35 23.86 -30.58
CA GLY A 177 -35.81 22.56 -30.21
C GLY A 177 -36.82 21.64 -29.51
N ALA A 178 -38.11 21.85 -29.76
CA ALA A 178 -39.21 21.07 -29.21
C ALA A 178 -40.07 20.50 -30.35
N ASP A 179 -41.06 19.68 -30.02
CA ASP A 179 -42.20 19.41 -30.90
C ASP A 179 -43.50 19.55 -30.11
N LEU A 180 -44.64 19.55 -30.79
CA LEU A 180 -45.95 19.46 -30.14
C LEU A 180 -46.04 18.17 -29.30
N VAL A 181 -46.65 18.27 -28.12
CA VAL A 181 -46.69 17.18 -27.15
C VAL A 181 -47.40 15.93 -27.71
N ILE A 182 -46.77 14.78 -27.52
CA ILE A 182 -47.35 13.45 -27.76
C ILE A 182 -47.75 12.88 -26.41
N ILE A 183 -49.01 12.51 -26.24
CA ILE A 183 -49.52 12.01 -24.97
C ILE A 183 -49.34 10.49 -24.93
N ASN A 184 -48.41 10.02 -24.10
CA ASN A 184 -48.01 8.61 -23.98
C ASN A 184 -48.60 7.93 -22.74
N SER A 185 -49.18 8.67 -21.79
CA SER A 185 -49.78 8.10 -20.59
C SER A 185 -50.99 8.89 -20.09
N LYS A 186 -51.81 8.23 -19.26
CA LYS A 186 -52.95 8.86 -18.58
C LYS A 186 -52.49 9.98 -17.64
N GLU A 187 -51.33 9.81 -17.02
CA GLU A 187 -50.71 10.77 -16.11
C GLU A 187 -50.23 12.01 -16.88
N GLU A 188 -49.60 11.83 -18.05
CA GLU A 188 -49.23 12.93 -18.95
C GLU A 188 -50.45 13.68 -19.45
N GLN A 189 -51.54 12.98 -19.77
CA GLN A 189 -52.79 13.62 -20.17
C GLN A 189 -53.38 14.48 -19.05
N LYS A 190 -53.41 13.98 -17.81
CA LYS A 190 -53.87 14.74 -16.64
C LYS A 190 -53.03 16.00 -16.43
N PHE A 191 -51.71 15.86 -16.52
CA PHE A 191 -50.79 16.98 -16.38
C PHE A 191 -51.00 18.04 -17.47
N VAL A 192 -51.11 17.65 -18.75
CA VAL A 192 -51.41 18.58 -19.85
C VAL A 192 -52.77 19.26 -19.65
N ALA A 193 -53.77 18.54 -19.15
CA ALA A 193 -55.06 19.12 -18.81
C ALA A 193 -54.97 20.14 -17.64
N GLU A 194 -54.15 19.89 -16.64
CA GLU A 194 -53.89 20.82 -15.53
C GLU A 194 -53.12 22.07 -15.98
N LEU A 195 -52.10 21.90 -16.83
CA LEU A 195 -51.41 23.03 -17.46
C LEU A 195 -52.41 23.95 -18.19
N ARG A 196 -53.37 23.35 -18.89
CA ARG A 196 -54.44 24.06 -19.60
C ARG A 196 -55.40 24.81 -18.68
N LYS A 197 -55.70 24.29 -17.48
CA LYS A 197 -56.64 24.93 -16.53
C LYS A 197 -56.23 26.35 -16.17
N THR A 198 -54.93 26.65 -16.15
CA THR A 198 -54.42 28.01 -15.89
C THR A 198 -54.84 29.04 -16.95
N SER A 199 -55.17 28.60 -18.17
CA SER A 199 -55.46 29.45 -19.31
C SER A 199 -56.92 29.37 -19.79
N TYR A 200 -57.73 28.44 -19.25
CA TYR A 200 -59.11 28.13 -19.69
C TYR A 200 -59.29 28.00 -21.22
N SER A 201 -58.21 27.67 -21.94
CA SER A 201 -58.18 27.69 -23.41
C SER A 201 -57.88 26.31 -23.95
N HIS A 202 -58.53 25.93 -25.04
CA HIS A 202 -58.13 24.76 -25.82
C HIS A 202 -56.71 24.94 -26.38
N VAL A 203 -55.97 23.83 -26.52
CA VAL A 203 -54.57 23.84 -26.92
C VAL A 203 -54.31 22.79 -27.99
N TRP A 204 -53.43 23.10 -28.93
CA TRP A 204 -52.88 22.15 -29.88
C TRP A 204 -51.96 21.16 -29.19
N THR A 205 -52.10 19.89 -29.58
CA THR A 205 -51.18 18.80 -29.27
C THR A 205 -50.59 18.27 -30.57
N GLY A 206 -49.68 17.31 -30.48
CA GLY A 206 -49.05 16.70 -31.65
C GLY A 206 -49.98 15.80 -32.46
N LEU A 207 -51.26 15.69 -32.11
CA LEU A 207 -52.20 14.84 -32.82
C LEU A 207 -52.73 15.55 -34.08
N THR A 208 -52.63 14.89 -35.23
CA THR A 208 -53.13 15.38 -36.53
C THR A 208 -53.82 14.25 -37.30
N TYR A 209 -54.76 14.60 -38.17
CA TYR A 209 -55.40 13.64 -39.07
C TYR A 209 -54.57 13.48 -40.35
N SER A 210 -54.24 12.25 -40.70
CA SER A 210 -53.60 11.94 -41.99
C SER A 210 -54.69 11.57 -43.01
N GLU A 211 -54.88 12.42 -44.01
CA GLU A 211 -55.85 12.20 -45.09
C GLU A 211 -55.48 10.99 -45.97
N SER A 212 -54.18 10.80 -46.24
CA SER A 212 -53.69 9.70 -47.08
C SER A 212 -53.95 8.33 -46.44
N GLU A 213 -53.79 8.22 -45.12
CA GLU A 213 -53.99 6.98 -44.37
C GLU A 213 -55.35 6.92 -43.67
N ARG A 214 -56.15 7.98 -43.81
CA ARG A 214 -57.49 8.15 -43.22
C ARG A 214 -57.52 7.86 -41.72
N ARG A 215 -56.46 8.21 -40.98
CA ARG A 215 -56.28 7.89 -39.55
C ARG A 215 -55.52 8.98 -38.78
N TRP A 216 -55.73 9.03 -37.47
CA TRP A 216 -55.03 9.96 -36.57
C TRP A 216 -53.59 9.52 -36.29
N LYS A 217 -52.67 10.49 -36.35
CA LYS A 217 -51.24 10.31 -36.11
C LYS A 217 -50.68 11.40 -35.22
N TRP A 218 -49.67 11.03 -34.46
CA TRP A 218 -48.82 11.97 -33.74
C TRP A 218 -47.77 12.58 -34.67
N VAL A 219 -47.16 13.68 -34.24
CA VAL A 219 -46.10 14.39 -34.97
C VAL A 219 -44.87 13.52 -35.28
N ASP A 220 -44.63 12.45 -34.53
CA ASP A 220 -43.59 11.44 -34.77
C ASP A 220 -43.99 10.35 -35.79
N GLY A 221 -45.22 10.42 -36.33
CA GLY A 221 -45.76 9.46 -37.28
C GLY A 221 -46.41 8.23 -36.66
N THR A 222 -46.31 8.06 -35.34
CA THR A 222 -46.99 6.97 -34.62
C THR A 222 -48.49 7.17 -34.63
N THR A 223 -49.22 6.07 -34.57
CA THR A 223 -50.68 6.09 -34.73
C THR A 223 -51.33 6.06 -33.37
N LEU A 224 -52.45 6.79 -33.22
CA LEU A 224 -53.17 6.84 -31.95
C LEU A 224 -53.70 5.45 -31.58
N SER A 225 -53.03 4.77 -30.65
CA SER A 225 -53.38 3.41 -30.19
C SER A 225 -54.29 3.41 -28.97
N THR A 226 -54.21 4.43 -28.11
CA THR A 226 -55.04 4.59 -26.92
C THR A 226 -55.32 6.09 -26.70
N GLY A 227 -56.60 6.47 -26.66
CA GLY A 227 -57.02 7.83 -26.28
C GLY A 227 -57.51 7.86 -24.84
N TYR A 228 -56.83 8.57 -23.93
CA TYR A 228 -57.19 8.59 -22.51
C TYR A 228 -58.25 9.67 -22.22
N TRP A 229 -59.41 9.60 -22.87
CA TRP A 229 -60.50 10.57 -22.69
C TRP A 229 -61.07 10.54 -21.26
N TYR A 230 -61.38 11.71 -20.69
CA TYR A 230 -62.03 11.81 -19.38
C TYR A 230 -63.46 11.27 -19.47
N GLY A 231 -63.82 10.36 -18.55
CA GLY A 231 -65.19 9.91 -18.39
C GLY A 231 -66.07 11.06 -17.89
N GLY A 232 -67.16 11.33 -18.62
CA GLY A 232 -68.17 12.32 -18.23
C GLY A 232 -68.13 13.66 -19.00
N GLN A 233 -68.06 13.61 -20.33
CA GLN A 233 -68.75 14.45 -21.32
C GLN A 233 -67.89 14.73 -22.57
N PRO A 234 -68.53 14.92 -23.74
CA PRO A 234 -69.98 14.89 -23.93
C PRO A 234 -70.47 13.45 -24.07
N ASN A 235 -71.75 13.23 -23.85
CA ASN A 235 -72.41 11.96 -24.14
C ASN A 235 -71.87 11.39 -25.46
N LEU A 236 -71.20 10.25 -25.39
CA LEU A 236 -71.14 9.19 -26.39
C LEU A 236 -70.16 8.11 -25.87
N PRO A 237 -70.67 7.03 -25.25
CA PRO A 237 -69.89 5.82 -25.10
C PRO A 237 -69.74 5.19 -26.49
N MET A 238 -68.54 4.69 -26.79
CA MET A 238 -68.12 4.04 -28.05
C MET A 238 -67.77 4.99 -29.22
N ALA A 239 -66.47 5.11 -29.53
CA ALA A 239 -66.03 5.59 -30.85
C ALA A 239 -64.69 4.95 -31.27
N ILE A 240 -64.62 3.62 -31.30
CA ILE A 240 -63.77 2.87 -32.25
C ILE A 240 -64.65 2.21 -33.35
N LYS A 241 -65.90 2.65 -33.52
CA LYS A 241 -66.75 2.16 -34.62
C LYS A 241 -67.39 3.32 -35.38
N ARG A 242 -66.96 3.44 -36.64
CA ARG A 242 -67.56 4.15 -37.77
C ARG A 242 -67.77 5.66 -37.61
N ILE A 243 -66.92 6.46 -38.25
CA ILE A 243 -67.27 7.82 -38.65
C ILE A 243 -67.42 7.83 -40.19
N PRO A 244 -68.62 8.13 -40.73
CA PRO A 244 -68.83 8.30 -42.17
C PRO A 244 -68.15 9.57 -42.68
N GLN A 245 -67.94 9.59 -44.00
CA GLN A 245 -67.27 10.68 -44.73
C GLN A 245 -67.92 12.05 -44.48
N LYS A 246 -67.06 13.07 -44.41
CA LYS A 246 -67.40 14.50 -44.53
C LYS A 246 -68.52 14.98 -43.61
N THR A 247 -68.20 15.16 -42.33
CA THR A 247 -68.43 16.40 -41.55
C THR A 247 -68.15 16.12 -40.08
N GLN A 248 -67.45 17.04 -39.42
CA GLN A 248 -67.23 17.09 -37.97
C GLN A 248 -66.29 16.04 -37.35
N LEU A 249 -65.02 16.11 -37.73
CA LEU A 249 -63.90 15.92 -36.78
C LEU A 249 -63.06 17.20 -36.78
N LYS A 250 -63.71 18.33 -36.53
CA LYS A 250 -62.99 19.32 -35.75
C LYS A 250 -63.05 18.79 -34.32
N ASP A 251 -61.91 18.64 -33.68
CA ASP A 251 -61.88 18.91 -32.25
C ASP A 251 -62.20 20.42 -32.11
N ASP A 252 -63.48 20.81 -32.25
CA ASP A 252 -63.98 22.21 -32.44
C ASP A 252 -63.88 23.06 -31.16
N SER A 253 -62.98 22.64 -30.31
CA SER A 253 -62.41 23.35 -29.19
C SER A 253 -61.47 24.47 -29.68
N CYS A 254 -60.69 24.19 -30.73
CA CYS A 254 -59.76 25.14 -31.34
C CYS A 254 -60.28 25.60 -32.71
N GLY A 255 -60.53 26.90 -32.86
CA GLY A 255 -60.93 27.52 -34.14
C GLY A 255 -59.77 27.57 -35.15
N LYS A 256 -59.59 28.71 -35.84
CA LYS A 256 -58.48 28.88 -36.79
C LYS A 256 -57.10 28.93 -36.11
N THR A 257 -57.05 29.41 -34.87
CA THR A 257 -55.82 29.56 -34.09
C THR A 257 -56.03 29.16 -32.64
N CYS A 258 -55.00 28.56 -32.03
CA CYS A 258 -55.01 28.11 -30.65
C CYS A 258 -53.62 28.18 -30.02
N ARG A 259 -53.56 28.20 -28.69
CA ARG A 259 -52.30 27.97 -27.98
C ARG A 259 -51.87 26.52 -28.21
N ASP A 260 -50.64 26.19 -27.87
CA ASP A 260 -50.07 24.86 -28.09
C ASP A 260 -49.26 24.42 -26.88
N VAL A 261 -49.14 23.10 -26.71
CA VAL A 261 -48.28 22.51 -25.69
C VAL A 261 -47.08 21.88 -26.36
N LYS A 262 -45.91 22.41 -26.04
CA LYS A 262 -44.61 21.96 -26.51
C LYS A 262 -43.99 20.98 -25.52
N ARG A 263 -43.22 20.01 -26.00
CA ARG A 263 -42.35 19.16 -25.18
C ARG A 263 -40.92 19.23 -25.72
N LEU A 264 -39.95 19.56 -24.86
CA LEU A 264 -38.54 19.54 -25.24
C LEU A 264 -38.12 18.12 -25.63
N GLN A 265 -37.30 18.03 -26.69
CA GLN A 265 -36.61 16.80 -27.05
C GLN A 265 -35.24 16.82 -26.36
N TYR A 266 -35.00 15.87 -25.45
CA TYR A 266 -33.70 15.66 -24.81
C TYR A 266 -32.95 14.53 -25.50
#